data_AF-A0A955LJ00-F1
#
_entry.id   AF-A0A955LJ00-F1
#
_cell.length_a   1.000
_cell.length_b   1.000
_cell.length_c   1.000
_cell.angle_alpha   90.00
_cell.angle_beta   90.00
_cell.angle_gamma   90.00
#
_symmetry.space_group_name_H-M   'P 1'
#
loop_
_entity.id
_entity.type
_entity.pdbx_description
1 polymer ?
#
loop_
_entity_poly.entity_id
_entity_poly.type
_entity_poly.pdbx_seq_one_letter_code
_entity_poly.pdbx_strand_id
1 'polypeptide(L)'
;MNMFKKVKPTNVKEYLASVPADRKEAIDFLHTFIQKSVPKLKPHFAYNMLGYGSFPYVNYKKEQILWPTIAMANQKNYISIYVCAIDGKEYFAEKFKDDLGKVSVGK
;
A
#
# COMPACT_ATOMS: atom_id res chain seq x y z
N MET A 1 -8.92 -15.38 -7.46
CA MET A 1 -7.45 -15.40 -7.32
C MET A 1 -7.04 -14.09 -6.68
N ASN A 2 -6.12 -14.11 -5.71
CA ASN A 2 -5.52 -12.88 -5.22
C ASN A 2 -4.68 -12.28 -6.36
N MET A 3 -4.95 -11.03 -6.74
CA MET A 3 -4.27 -10.33 -7.84
C MET A 3 -2.80 -10.00 -7.52
N PHE A 4 -2.44 -10.03 -6.23
CA PHE A 4 -1.10 -9.71 -5.77
C PHE A 4 -0.25 -10.97 -5.57
N LYS A 5 1.02 -10.86 -5.95
CA LYS A 5 2.03 -11.92 -5.82
C LYS A 5 1.97 -12.51 -4.41
N LYS A 6 1.92 -13.84 -4.32
CA LYS A 6 1.97 -14.55 -3.03
C LYS A 6 3.31 -14.28 -2.34
N VAL A 7 3.23 -13.95 -1.05
CA VAL A 7 4.40 -13.77 -0.18
C VAL A 7 4.33 -14.77 0.97
N LYS A 8 5.48 -15.06 1.61
CA LYS A 8 5.55 -15.94 2.79
C LYS A 8 4.99 -15.30 4.07
N PRO A 9 5.22 -13.99 4.36
CA PRO A 9 4.67 -13.33 5.53
C PRO A 9 3.16 -13.43 5.65
N THR A 10 2.68 -13.46 6.88
CA THR A 10 1.25 -13.50 7.24
C THR A 10 0.81 -12.31 8.10
N ASN A 11 1.77 -11.55 8.62
CA ASN A 11 1.54 -10.38 9.46
C ASN A 11 2.57 -9.27 9.18
N VAL A 12 2.35 -8.09 9.75
CA VAL A 12 3.20 -6.90 9.55
C VAL A 12 4.65 -7.16 9.98
N LYS A 13 4.85 -7.80 11.13
CA LYS A 13 6.18 -8.08 11.68
C LYS A 13 6.98 -8.98 10.74
N GLU A 14 6.38 -10.07 10.29
CA GLU A 14 6.98 -10.98 9.31
C GLU A 14 7.24 -10.28 7.98
N TYR A 15 6.35 -9.39 7.54
CA TYR A 15 6.53 -8.67 6.29
C TYR A 15 7.79 -7.81 6.34
N LEU A 16 7.92 -6.97 7.38
CA LEU A 16 9.09 -6.11 7.59
C LEU A 16 10.38 -6.92 7.82
N ALA A 17 10.29 -8.08 8.48
CA ALA A 17 11.43 -8.97 8.66
C ALA A 17 11.88 -9.63 7.33
N SER A 18 10.95 -9.86 6.40
CA SER A 18 11.25 -10.47 5.10
C SER A 18 11.87 -9.53 4.07
N VAL A 19 11.92 -8.23 4.35
CA VAL A 19 12.48 -7.23 3.44
C VAL A 19 13.99 -7.43 3.32
N PRO A 20 14.53 -7.59 2.11
CA PRO A 20 15.98 -7.67 1.86
C PRO A 20 16.76 -6.46 2.39
N ALA A 21 18.01 -6.67 2.81
CA ALA A 21 18.83 -5.65 3.45
C ALA A 21 19.02 -4.38 2.59
N ASP A 22 19.20 -4.55 1.27
CA ASP A 22 19.34 -3.46 0.28
C ASP A 22 18.08 -2.58 0.14
N ARG A 23 16.95 -3.03 0.67
CA ARG A 23 15.66 -2.31 0.62
C ARG A 23 15.14 -1.91 1.99
N LYS A 24 15.79 -2.36 3.05
CA LYS A 24 15.26 -2.25 4.41
C LYS A 24 15.11 -0.78 4.83
N GLU A 25 16.12 0.03 4.53
CA GLU A 25 16.10 1.46 4.81
C GLU A 25 14.90 2.17 4.15
N ALA A 26 14.69 1.96 2.85
CA ALA A 26 13.59 2.59 2.12
C ALA A 26 12.21 2.14 2.64
N ILE A 27 12.03 0.85 2.92
CA ILE A 27 10.76 0.32 3.45
C ILE A 27 10.49 0.84 4.86
N ASP A 28 11.50 0.85 5.74
CA ASP A 28 11.35 1.32 7.12
C ASP A 28 11.09 2.83 7.17
N PHE A 29 11.74 3.61 6.29
CA PHE A 29 11.44 5.03 6.10
C PHE A 29 9.99 5.23 5.70
N LEU A 30 9.53 4.57 4.62
CA LEU A 30 8.16 4.71 4.12
C LEU A 30 7.13 4.25 5.15
N HIS A 31 7.38 3.14 5.84
CA HIS A 31 6.50 2.64 6.90
C HIS A 31 6.37 3.64 8.05
N THR A 32 7.48 4.26 8.46
CA THR A 32 7.49 5.27 9.50
C THR A 32 6.81 6.55 9.04
N PHE A 33 7.10 7.00 7.82
CA PHE A 33 6.52 8.20 7.23
C PHE A 33 5.01 8.09 7.12
N ILE A 34 4.48 6.98 6.59
CA ILE A 34 3.04 6.75 6.50
C ILE A 34 2.40 6.79 7.89
N GLN A 35 2.94 6.09 8.88
CA GLN A 35 2.36 6.09 10.24
C GLN A 35 2.37 7.46 10.90
N LYS A 36 3.38 8.30 10.63
CA LYS A 36 3.43 9.69 11.12
C LYS A 36 2.40 10.58 10.43
N SER A 37 2.25 10.43 9.11
CA SER A 37 1.32 11.24 8.32
C SER A 37 -0.14 10.87 8.56
N VAL A 38 -0.43 9.60 8.84
CA VAL A 38 -1.80 9.08 9.05
C VAL A 38 -1.91 8.23 10.33
N PRO A 39 -1.73 8.80 11.54
CA PRO A 39 -1.64 8.04 12.80
C PRO A 39 -2.90 7.25 13.19
N LYS A 40 -4.05 7.60 12.59
CA LYS A 40 -5.33 6.92 12.75
C LYS A 40 -5.43 5.64 11.91
N LEU A 41 -4.68 5.52 10.81
CA LEU A 41 -4.71 4.37 9.91
C LEU A 41 -3.72 3.31 10.39
N LYS A 42 -4.21 2.33 11.17
CA LYS A 42 -3.35 1.31 11.77
C LYS A 42 -2.77 0.35 10.71
N PRO A 43 -1.48 -0.01 10.82
CA PRO A 43 -0.87 -0.96 9.91
C PRO A 43 -1.44 -2.36 10.13
N HIS A 44 -1.67 -3.10 9.05
CA HIS A 44 -2.13 -4.48 9.06
C HIS A 44 -1.61 -5.20 7.82
N PHE A 45 -1.65 -6.53 7.83
CA PHE A 45 -1.29 -7.31 6.66
C PHE A 45 -2.51 -7.46 5.75
N ALA A 46 -2.40 -6.99 4.51
CA ALA A 46 -3.52 -6.91 3.58
C ALA A 46 -3.07 -7.41 2.20
N TYR A 47 -3.73 -8.45 1.68
CA TYR A 47 -3.54 -8.92 0.31
C TYR A 47 -2.06 -9.14 -0.10
N ASN A 48 -1.26 -9.81 0.74
CA ASN A 48 0.18 -10.03 0.53
C ASN A 48 1.06 -8.75 0.62
N MET A 49 0.53 -7.68 1.21
CA MET A 49 1.16 -6.37 1.30
C MET A 49 0.99 -5.77 2.71
N LEU A 50 1.64 -4.64 2.96
CA LEU A 50 1.44 -3.85 4.16
C LEU A 50 0.34 -2.82 3.92
N GLY A 51 -0.81 -2.94 4.60
CA GLY A 51 -1.94 -2.02 4.52
C GLY A 51 -2.01 -1.07 5.72
N TYR A 52 -2.67 0.08 5.56
CA TYR A 52 -2.90 1.07 6.62
C TYR A 52 -4.35 1.53 6.58
N GLY A 53 -5.07 1.30 7.68
CA GLY A 53 -6.51 1.55 7.75
C GLY A 53 -7.32 0.68 6.78
N SER A 54 -8.64 0.65 6.94
CA SER A 54 -9.51 -0.09 6.04
C SER A 54 -10.86 0.58 5.89
N PHE A 55 -11.49 0.38 4.74
CA PHE A 55 -12.86 0.83 4.47
C PHE A 55 -13.66 -0.28 3.77
N PRO A 56 -14.99 -0.31 3.93
CA PRO A 56 -15.84 -1.24 3.19
C PRO A 56 -15.77 -0.98 1.69
N TYR A 57 -15.54 -2.03 0.91
CA TYR A 57 -15.45 -1.96 -0.54
C TYR A 57 -16.15 -3.18 -1.15
N VAL A 58 -16.81 -2.96 -2.29
CA VAL A 58 -17.43 -4.04 -3.07
C VAL A 58 -16.50 -4.35 -4.24
N ASN A 59 -15.96 -5.56 -4.27
CA ASN A 59 -15.02 -5.95 -5.31
C ASN A 59 -15.74 -6.32 -6.63
N TYR A 60 -14.95 -6.65 -7.65
CA TYR A 60 -15.45 -7.05 -8.98
C TYR A 60 -16.37 -8.29 -8.96
N LYS A 61 -16.32 -9.10 -7.89
CA LYS A 61 -17.19 -10.28 -7.68
C LYS A 61 -18.47 -9.95 -6.91
N LYS A 62 -18.72 -8.67 -6.61
CA LYS A 62 -19.84 -8.20 -5.78
C LYS A 62 -19.76 -8.67 -4.32
N GLU A 63 -18.56 -8.99 -3.83
CA GLU A 63 -18.32 -9.35 -2.43
C GLU A 63 -18.00 -8.10 -1.61
N GLN A 64 -18.59 -7.97 -0.42
CA GLN A 64 -18.19 -6.95 0.55
C GLN A 64 -16.89 -7.38 1.23
N ILE A 65 -15.87 -6.53 1.15
CA ILE A 65 -14.55 -6.73 1.73
C ILE A 65 -14.08 -5.46 2.45
N LEU A 66 -13.07 -5.60 3.29
CA LEU A 66 -12.33 -4.47 3.85
C LEU A 66 -11.10 -4.22 2.97
N TRP A 67 -11.06 -3.07 2.32
CA TRP A 67 -9.95 -2.67 1.47
C TRP A 67 -9.02 -1.70 2.20
N PRO A 68 -7.69 -1.82 2.07
CA PRO A 68 -6.78 -0.90 2.71
C PRO A 68 -6.91 0.51 2.13
N THR A 69 -6.87 1.54 2.98
CA THR A 69 -6.87 2.94 2.53
C THR A 69 -5.54 3.31 1.86
N ILE A 70 -4.43 2.87 2.45
CA ILE A 70 -3.10 2.93 1.85
C ILE A 70 -2.52 1.52 1.89
N ALA A 71 -1.81 1.10 0.84
CA ALA A 71 -1.03 -0.13 0.86
C ALA A 71 0.38 0.08 0.31
N MET A 72 1.33 -0.73 0.76
CA MET A 72 2.72 -0.70 0.31
C MET A 72 3.19 -2.11 -0.03
N ALA A 73 3.78 -2.25 -1.23
CA ALA A 73 4.31 -3.52 -1.73
C ALA A 73 5.78 -3.41 -2.12
N ASN A 74 6.59 -4.32 -1.60
CA ASN A 74 7.98 -4.52 -1.98
C ASN A 74 8.10 -5.41 -3.23
N GLN A 75 8.15 -4.80 -4.42
CA GLN A 75 8.26 -5.51 -5.71
C GLN A 75 9.71 -5.77 -6.10
N LYS A 76 9.99 -6.62 -7.10
CA LYS A 76 11.38 -6.98 -7.46
C LYS A 76 12.27 -5.79 -7.83
N ASN A 77 11.72 -4.77 -8.50
CA ASN A 77 12.48 -3.65 -9.06
C ASN A 77 12.06 -2.28 -8.50
N TYR A 78 10.95 -2.21 -7.77
CA TYR A 78 10.39 -0.95 -7.26
C TYR A 78 9.61 -1.19 -5.96
N ILE A 79 9.15 -0.12 -5.33
CA ILE A 79 8.20 -0.14 -4.22
C ILE A 79 6.91 0.50 -4.74
N SER A 80 5.78 -0.18 -4.58
CA SER A 80 4.47 0.41 -4.90
C SER A 80 3.85 0.98 -3.64
N ILE A 81 3.34 2.20 -3.75
CA ILE A 81 2.46 2.81 -2.74
C ILE A 81 1.11 3.02 -3.41
N TYR A 82 0.09 2.35 -2.88
CA TYR A 82 -1.29 2.47 -3.33
C TYR A 82 -2.00 3.44 -2.40
N VAL A 83 -2.52 4.55 -2.95
CA VAL A 83 -3.39 5.49 -2.23
C VAL A 83 -4.80 5.28 -2.77
N CYS A 84 -5.61 4.52 -2.04
CA CYS A 84 -6.96 4.16 -2.46
C CYS A 84 -7.95 5.28 -2.11
N ALA A 85 -7.75 6.44 -2.74
CA ALA A 85 -8.57 7.63 -2.55
C ALA A 85 -8.85 8.31 -3.90
N ILE A 86 -10.03 8.92 -3.97
CA ILE A 86 -10.47 9.77 -5.08
C ILE A 86 -10.86 11.13 -4.54
N ASP A 87 -10.64 12.16 -5.34
CA ASP A 87 -11.18 13.51 -5.11
C ASP A 87 -12.20 13.81 -6.23
N GLY A 88 -13.48 13.76 -5.88
CA GLY A 88 -14.56 13.81 -6.86
C GLY A 88 -14.49 12.65 -7.86
N LYS A 89 -14.09 12.94 -9.10
CA LYS A 89 -13.96 11.96 -10.20
C LYS A 89 -12.51 11.62 -10.53
N GLU A 90 -11.55 12.21 -9.83
CA GLU A 90 -10.12 12.08 -10.12
C GLU A 90 -9.42 11.19 -9.09
N TYR A 91 -8.46 10.40 -9.53
CA TYR A 91 -7.62 9.62 -8.61
C TYR A 91 -6.63 10.55 -7.92
N PHE A 92 -6.51 10.42 -6.59
CA PHE A 92 -5.66 11.32 -5.81
C PHE A 92 -4.21 11.31 -6.30
N ALA A 93 -3.66 10.14 -6.63
CA ALA A 93 -2.29 10.06 -7.16
C ALA A 93 -2.14 10.78 -8.52
N GLU A 94 -3.13 10.69 -9.40
CA GLU A 94 -3.11 11.37 -10.71
C GLU A 94 -3.17 12.89 -10.55
N LYS A 95 -4.03 13.37 -9.63
CA LYS A 95 -4.18 14.80 -9.32
C LYS A 95 -2.87 15.44 -8.87
N PHE A 96 -2.07 14.74 -8.08
CA PHE A 96 -0.81 15.24 -7.50
C PHE A 96 0.45 14.72 -8.22
N LYS A 97 0.31 14.19 -9.45
CA LYS A 97 1.42 13.55 -10.17
C LYS A 97 2.65 14.47 -10.30
N ASP A 98 2.44 15.77 -10.50
CA ASP A 98 3.51 16.74 -10.73
C ASP A 98 4.29 17.02 -9.43
N ASP A 99 3.62 16.96 -8.27
CA ASP A 99 4.23 17.10 -6.95
C ASP A 99 4.98 15.82 -6.51
N LEU A 100 4.57 14.65 -7.02
CA LEU A 100 5.20 13.37 -6.74
C LEU A 100 6.52 13.16 -7.51
N GLY A 101 6.83 14.04 -8.46
CA GLY A 101 8.08 14.05 -9.21
C GLY A 101 8.19 12.90 -10.22
N LYS A 102 9.33 12.18 -10.22
CA LYS A 102 9.67 11.19 -11.27
C LYS A 102 9.10 9.78 -11.04
N VAL A 103 8.04 9.65 -10.25
CA VAL A 103 7.43 8.34 -9.99
C VAL A 103 6.47 7.96 -11.12
N SER A 104 6.29 6.66 -11.34
CA SER A 104 5.22 6.17 -12.22
C SER A 104 3.89 6.32 -11.49
N VAL A 105 2.99 7.11 -12.06
CA VAL A 105 1.63 7.35 -11.54
C VAL A 105 0.62 6.79 -12.54
N GLY A 106 -0.33 5.99 -12.05
CA GLY A 106 -1.39 5.41 -12.89
C GLY A 106 -2.37 4.56 -12.09
N LYS A 107 -3.39 4.05 -12.80
CA LYS A 107 -4.44 3.15 -12.28
C LYS A 107 -4.02 1.69 -12.36
#